data_AF-E8KJR6-F1
#
_entry.id   AF-E8KJR6-F1
#
_cell.length_a   1.000
_cell.length_b   1.000
_cell.length_c   1.000
_cell.angle_alpha   90.00
_cell.angle_beta   90.00
_cell.angle_gamma   90.00
#
_symmetry.space_group_name_H-M   'P 1'
#
loop_
_entity.id
_entity.type
_entity.pdbx_description
1 polymer ?
#
loop_
_entity_poly.entity_id
_entity_poly.type
_entity_poly.pdbx_seq_one_letter_code
_entity_poly.pdbx_strand_id
1 'polypeptide(L)'
;MTVFYDIFSGGANVGVNIKSESVFCIDKNESLINLMNYIKSSSYDELICILEDKINYYNLSDSFRNGYEFYGCNSSNSLGKYNKQGFNKLKQDYNKSKDNVLFLLLIIFGFNNQIRFNRKGDFNLPVGKRDFNSSLRKKLRSFIERIKNIYFICKDFRQLDIKALAKDNAFLYLDPPYILGTATYNENGGWTEEDERDFLSFLKKCDFEGIKFALSNVMVHNGDTHDLLLQWCLDNSFSIHYLIHSYNNANYQKKKNG
;
A
#
# COMPACT_ATOMS: atom_id res chain seq x y z
N MET A 1 -17.08 11.63 -20.38
CA MET A 1 -16.26 11.72 -19.17
C MET A 1 -15.72 10.32 -18.86
N THR A 2 -14.61 10.20 -18.14
CA THR A 2 -13.91 8.92 -17.92
C THR A 2 -13.88 8.65 -16.43
N VAL A 3 -14.24 7.44 -16.03
CA VAL A 3 -14.15 6.97 -14.64
C VAL A 3 -12.79 6.31 -14.45
N PHE A 4 -12.05 6.69 -13.41
CA PHE A 4 -10.71 6.15 -13.17
C PHE A 4 -10.75 5.04 -12.13
N TYR A 5 -10.14 3.91 -12.45
CA TYR A 5 -9.99 2.77 -11.55
C TYR A 5 -8.51 2.51 -11.28
N ASP A 6 -8.09 2.71 -10.03
CA ASP A 6 -6.79 2.31 -9.50
C ASP A 6 -6.91 0.88 -8.97
N ILE A 7 -6.64 -0.10 -9.84
CA ILE A 7 -6.70 -1.53 -9.50
C ILE A 7 -5.37 -1.93 -8.88
N PHE A 8 -5.42 -2.55 -7.69
CA PHE A 8 -4.27 -2.75 -6.80
C PHE A 8 -3.78 -1.44 -6.14
N SER A 9 -4.74 -0.59 -5.77
CA SER A 9 -4.47 0.77 -5.30
C SER A 9 -3.48 0.86 -4.13
N GLY A 10 -3.40 -0.14 -3.24
CA GLY A 10 -2.52 -0.10 -2.07
C GLY A 10 -2.71 1.19 -1.26
N GLY A 11 -1.67 2.02 -1.21
CA GLY A 11 -1.72 3.34 -0.55
C GLY A 11 -2.53 4.41 -1.29
N ALA A 12 -3.13 4.08 -2.44
CA ALA A 12 -3.89 4.94 -3.35
C ALA A 12 -3.09 6.13 -3.91
N ASN A 13 -1.76 6.03 -3.95
CA ASN A 13 -0.90 7.14 -4.39
C ASN A 13 -1.20 7.61 -5.81
N VAL A 14 -1.63 6.71 -6.70
CA VAL A 14 -2.04 7.09 -8.05
C VAL A 14 -3.44 7.69 -8.01
N GLY A 15 -4.42 6.95 -7.47
CA GLY A 15 -5.80 7.42 -7.35
C GLY A 15 -5.95 8.82 -6.75
N VAL A 16 -5.22 9.15 -5.67
CA VAL A 16 -5.32 10.47 -5.01
C VAL A 16 -4.74 11.64 -5.81
N ASN A 17 -3.99 11.39 -6.89
CA ASN A 17 -3.33 12.41 -7.69
C ASN A 17 -3.89 12.52 -9.12
N ILE A 18 -4.88 11.70 -9.48
CA ILE A 18 -5.53 11.74 -10.79
C ILE A 18 -6.70 12.73 -10.79
N LYS A 19 -6.81 13.50 -11.86
CA LYS A 19 -7.99 14.33 -12.15
C LYS A 19 -8.98 13.49 -12.94
N SER A 20 -10.09 13.12 -12.30
CA SER A 20 -11.18 12.34 -12.87
C SER A 20 -12.50 12.78 -12.26
N GLU A 21 -13.63 12.49 -12.92
CA GLU A 21 -14.97 12.72 -12.37
C GLU A 21 -15.22 11.86 -11.14
N SER A 22 -14.80 10.60 -11.21
CA SER A 22 -14.83 9.65 -10.10
C SER A 22 -13.55 8.82 -10.11
N VAL A 23 -13.07 8.48 -8.93
CA VAL A 23 -11.88 7.64 -8.71
C VAL A 23 -12.26 6.48 -7.81
N PHE A 24 -12.04 5.26 -8.29
CA PHE A 24 -12.25 4.02 -7.58
C PHE A 24 -10.89 3.39 -7.26
N CYS A 25 -10.55 3.28 -5.98
CA CYS A 25 -9.35 2.59 -5.50
C CYS A 25 -9.74 1.19 -5.03
N ILE A 26 -9.25 0.17 -5.73
CA ILE A 26 -9.62 -1.22 -5.50
C ILE A 26 -8.40 -1.97 -4.96
N ASP A 27 -8.59 -2.70 -3.86
CA ASP A 27 -7.57 -3.58 -3.30
C ASP A 27 -8.23 -4.80 -2.67
N LYS A 28 -7.55 -5.94 -2.67
CA LYS A 28 -8.04 -7.17 -2.01
C LYS A 28 -7.81 -7.18 -0.50
N ASN A 29 -6.96 -6.28 0.00
CA ASN A 29 -6.66 -6.18 1.43
C ASN A 29 -7.77 -5.47 2.19
N GLU A 30 -8.65 -6.27 2.80
CA GLU A 30 -9.80 -5.78 3.56
C GLU A 30 -9.42 -4.81 4.70
N SER A 31 -8.38 -5.13 5.47
CA SER A 31 -7.93 -4.27 6.58
C SER A 31 -7.47 -2.89 6.07
N LEU A 32 -6.81 -2.85 4.92
CA LEU A 32 -6.38 -1.60 4.28
C LEU A 32 -7.57 -0.78 3.78
N ILE A 33 -8.52 -1.41 3.08
CA ILE A 33 -9.71 -0.72 2.57
C ILE A 33 -10.60 -0.21 3.72
N ASN A 34 -10.77 -1.00 4.78
CA ASN A 34 -11.52 -0.59 5.97
C ASN A 34 -10.87 0.62 6.64
N LEU A 35 -9.53 0.63 6.73
CA LEU A 35 -8.78 1.79 7.22
C LEU A 35 -8.96 3.01 6.33
N MET A 36 -8.85 2.87 5.00
CA MET A 36 -9.04 3.99 4.07
C MET A 36 -10.44 4.59 4.18
N ASN A 37 -11.48 3.75 4.27
CA ASN A 37 -12.85 4.21 4.47
C ASN A 37 -13.05 4.88 5.84
N TYR A 38 -12.43 4.37 6.90
CA TYR A 38 -12.45 5.00 8.22
C TYR A 38 -11.76 6.38 8.22
N ILE A 39 -10.59 6.50 7.59
CA ILE A 39 -9.89 7.79 7.44
C ILE A 39 -10.73 8.75 6.61
N LYS A 40 -11.37 8.26 5.54
CA LYS A 40 -12.26 9.06 4.69
C LYS A 40 -13.46 9.62 5.45
N SER A 41 -14.08 8.83 6.33
CA SER A 41 -15.24 9.28 7.13
C SER A 41 -14.87 10.13 8.34
N SER A 42 -13.61 10.13 8.77
CA SER A 42 -13.13 10.90 9.92
C SER A 42 -12.87 12.38 9.58
N SER A 43 -12.97 13.25 10.60
CA SER A 43 -12.32 14.56 10.57
C SER A 43 -10.87 14.44 11.05
N TYR A 44 -9.99 15.32 10.57
CA TYR A 44 -8.59 15.29 11.02
C TYR A 44 -8.47 15.58 12.52
N ASP A 45 -9.21 16.55 13.04
CA ASP A 45 -9.07 17.00 14.42
C ASP A 45 -9.55 15.92 15.40
N GLU A 46 -10.67 15.23 15.13
CA GLU A 46 -11.14 14.09 15.94
C GLU A 46 -10.16 12.92 15.88
N LEU A 47 -9.68 12.56 14.68
CA LEU A 47 -8.75 11.45 14.51
C LEU A 47 -7.43 11.69 15.25
N ILE A 48 -6.92 12.93 15.25
CA ILE A 48 -5.71 13.29 15.99
C ILE A 48 -5.91 13.10 17.49
N CYS A 49 -7.01 13.59 18.07
CA CYS A 49 -7.29 13.42 19.49
C CYS A 49 -7.27 11.93 19.87
N ILE A 50 -7.98 11.10 19.09
CA ILE A 50 -8.04 9.66 19.32
C ILE A 50 -6.65 9.01 19.21
N LEU A 51 -5.86 9.37 18.19
CA LEU A 51 -4.50 8.83 18.01
C LEU A 51 -3.59 9.22 19.17
N GLU A 52 -3.66 10.46 19.65
CA GLU A 52 -2.84 10.95 20.76
C GLU A 52 -3.20 10.26 22.07
N ASP A 53 -4.49 10.07 22.35
CA ASP A 53 -4.95 9.32 23.52
C ASP A 53 -4.44 7.87 23.50
N LYS A 54 -4.49 7.23 22.34
CA LYS A 54 -3.95 5.87 22.18
C LYS A 54 -2.42 5.81 22.27
N ILE A 55 -1.71 6.79 21.70
CA ILE A 55 -0.25 6.91 21.84
C ILE A 55 0.13 6.98 23.33
N ASN A 56 -0.57 7.80 24.11
CA ASN A 56 -0.38 7.90 25.55
C ASN A 56 -0.73 6.59 26.28
N TYR A 57 -1.89 5.99 25.97
CA TYR A 57 -2.34 4.74 26.59
C TYR A 57 -1.37 3.57 26.39
N TYR A 58 -0.75 3.47 25.22
CA TYR A 58 0.24 2.44 24.91
C TYR A 58 1.67 2.83 25.32
N ASN A 59 1.88 4.02 25.89
CA ASN A 59 3.19 4.57 26.23
C ASN A 59 4.14 4.56 25.01
N LEU A 60 3.64 5.03 23.87
CA LEU A 60 4.41 5.23 22.65
C LEU A 60 5.02 6.65 22.66
N SER A 61 6.14 6.81 21.96
CA SER A 61 6.86 8.07 21.86
C SER A 61 6.06 9.14 21.12
N ASP A 62 6.14 10.37 21.61
CA ASP A 62 5.66 11.59 20.99
C ASP A 62 6.84 12.58 20.84
N SER A 63 7.69 12.34 19.84
CA SER A 63 8.83 13.23 19.55
C SER A 63 8.38 14.60 19.02
N PHE A 64 7.13 14.75 18.59
CA PHE A 64 6.60 16.04 18.18
C PHE A 64 6.52 17.00 19.37
N ARG A 65 6.12 16.52 20.56
CA ARG A 65 6.05 17.33 21.78
C ARG A 65 7.34 17.34 22.59
N ASN A 66 7.99 16.18 22.72
CA ASN A 66 9.08 16.02 23.69
C ASN A 66 10.49 15.97 23.05
N GLY A 67 10.58 15.90 21.72
CA GLY A 67 11.84 15.66 21.03
C GLY A 67 12.39 14.24 21.22
N TYR A 68 13.45 13.90 20.50
CA TYR A 68 14.07 12.56 20.57
C TYR A 68 14.86 12.33 21.88
N GLU A 69 15.49 13.39 22.40
CA GLU A 69 16.36 13.33 23.57
C GLU A 69 15.61 12.90 24.84
N PHE A 70 14.35 13.32 24.99
CA PHE A 70 13.47 12.92 26.09
C PHE A 70 13.33 11.39 26.20
N TYR A 71 13.36 10.69 25.06
CA TYR A 71 13.27 9.24 25.00
C TYR A 71 14.64 8.54 25.05
N GLY A 72 15.71 9.27 25.39
CA GLY A 72 17.08 8.76 25.39
C GLY A 72 17.56 8.36 23.98
N CYS A 73 16.96 8.93 22.94
CA CYS A 73 17.26 8.64 21.54
C CYS A 73 18.02 9.80 20.90
N ASN A 74 18.95 9.48 20.00
CA ASN A 74 19.69 10.44 19.18
C ASN A 74 19.73 9.93 17.73
N SER A 75 20.50 10.56 16.83
CA SER A 75 20.62 10.12 15.43
C SER A 75 21.12 8.68 15.25
N SER A 76 21.74 8.08 16.27
CA SER A 76 22.25 6.70 16.26
C SER A 76 21.32 5.67 16.92
N ASN A 77 20.43 6.08 17.84
CA ASN A 77 19.50 5.22 18.57
C ASN A 77 18.05 5.49 18.16
N SER A 78 17.33 4.45 17.73
CA SER A 78 15.95 4.59 17.26
C SER A 78 14.92 4.61 18.39
N LEU A 79 13.84 5.36 18.17
CA LEU A 79 12.63 5.33 19.02
C LEU A 79 12.03 3.91 19.15
N GLY A 80 12.39 3.00 18.25
CA GLY A 80 11.94 1.61 18.29
C GLY A 80 12.29 0.89 19.59
N LYS A 81 13.41 1.24 20.25
CA LYS A 81 13.76 0.64 21.56
C LYS A 81 12.75 1.04 22.64
N TYR A 82 12.42 2.32 22.72
CA TYR A 82 11.43 2.85 23.66
C TYR A 82 10.04 2.27 23.36
N ASN A 83 9.63 2.28 22.09
CA ASN A 83 8.30 1.87 21.66
C ASN A 83 8.05 0.36 21.71
N LYS A 84 9.07 -0.48 21.88
CA LYS A 84 8.96 -1.95 21.71
C LYS A 84 7.87 -2.59 22.58
N GLN A 85 7.80 -2.22 23.85
CA GLN A 85 6.82 -2.79 24.78
C GLN A 85 5.40 -2.31 24.44
N GLY A 86 5.21 -1.00 24.29
CA GLY A 86 3.93 -0.40 23.92
C GLY A 86 3.39 -0.92 22.59
N PHE A 87 4.26 -0.99 21.58
CA PHE A 87 3.93 -1.50 20.25
C PHE A 87 3.51 -2.97 20.28
N ASN A 88 4.16 -3.81 21.09
CA ASN A 88 3.77 -5.21 21.22
C ASN A 88 2.38 -5.36 21.85
N LYS A 89 2.03 -4.53 22.85
CA LYS A 89 0.69 -4.51 23.43
C LYS A 89 -0.35 -4.03 22.41
N LEU A 90 -0.08 -2.91 21.74
CA LEU A 90 -0.90 -2.38 20.64
C LEU A 90 -1.18 -3.45 19.57
N LYS A 91 -0.14 -4.18 19.16
CA LYS A 91 -0.24 -5.26 18.16
C LYS A 91 -1.12 -6.41 18.62
N GLN A 92 -0.99 -6.83 19.88
CA GLN A 92 -1.84 -7.87 20.45
C GLN A 92 -3.31 -7.43 20.52
N ASP A 93 -3.56 -6.19 20.91
CA ASP A 93 -4.92 -5.65 20.99
C ASP A 93 -5.56 -5.53 19.60
N TYR A 94 -4.84 -5.00 18.61
CA TYR A 94 -5.30 -4.98 17.22
C TYR A 94 -5.57 -6.39 16.68
N ASN A 95 -4.70 -7.36 16.94
CA ASN A 95 -4.91 -8.72 16.43
C ASN A 95 -6.20 -9.37 16.98
N LYS A 96 -6.69 -8.91 18.14
CA LYS A 96 -7.97 -9.32 18.72
C LYS A 96 -9.16 -8.50 18.22
N SER A 97 -9.03 -7.18 18.16
CA SER A 97 -10.16 -6.27 17.87
C SER A 97 -10.34 -5.92 16.39
N LYS A 98 -9.25 -5.99 15.62
CA LYS A 98 -9.12 -5.48 14.24
C LYS A 98 -9.54 -4.00 14.10
N ASP A 99 -9.34 -3.20 15.16
CA ASP A 99 -9.68 -1.78 15.22
C ASP A 99 -8.81 -0.91 14.27
N ASN A 100 -9.45 0.00 13.53
CA ASN A 100 -8.79 0.83 12.52
C ASN A 100 -7.80 1.87 13.10
N VAL A 101 -8.08 2.42 14.28
CA VAL A 101 -7.16 3.36 14.95
C VAL A 101 -5.90 2.63 15.37
N LEU A 102 -6.06 1.45 15.97
CA LEU A 102 -4.93 0.62 16.35
C LEU A 102 -4.12 0.20 15.12
N PHE A 103 -4.80 -0.15 14.02
CA PHE A 103 -4.13 -0.49 12.76
C PHE A 103 -3.32 0.68 12.19
N LEU A 104 -3.88 1.89 12.21
CA LEU A 104 -3.17 3.09 11.77
C LEU A 104 -1.91 3.33 12.61
N LEU A 105 -2.00 3.17 13.93
CA LEU A 105 -0.83 3.27 14.82
C LEU A 105 0.20 2.18 14.54
N LEU A 106 -0.22 0.95 14.22
CA LEU A 106 0.71 -0.11 13.81
C LEU A 106 1.45 0.23 12.52
N ILE A 107 0.80 0.89 11.57
CA ILE A 107 1.45 1.37 10.33
C ILE A 107 2.43 2.50 10.66
N ILE A 108 2.02 3.47 11.49
CA ILE A 108 2.85 4.64 11.84
C ILE A 108 4.13 4.23 12.59
N PHE A 109 3.99 3.34 13.59
CA PHE A 109 5.08 2.92 14.46
C PHE A 109 5.76 1.62 14.01
N GLY A 110 5.24 0.98 12.96
CA GLY A 110 5.74 -0.29 12.45
C GLY A 110 6.99 -0.16 11.59
N PHE A 111 7.68 -1.27 11.37
CA PHE A 111 8.87 -1.31 10.53
C PHE A 111 8.57 -0.85 9.09
N ASN A 112 9.24 0.23 8.66
CA ASN A 112 9.14 0.84 7.33
C ASN A 112 7.71 1.17 6.88
N ASN A 113 6.76 1.37 7.81
CA ASN A 113 5.35 1.60 7.53
C ASN A 113 4.70 0.52 6.63
N GLN A 114 5.30 -0.68 6.60
CA GLN A 114 4.77 -1.80 5.80
C GLN A 114 3.56 -2.42 6.49
N ILE A 115 2.78 -3.17 5.71
CA ILE A 115 1.67 -3.98 6.19
C ILE A 115 2.00 -5.43 5.89
N ARG A 116 2.02 -6.28 6.92
CA ARG A 116 2.19 -7.72 6.75
C ARG A 116 1.40 -8.48 7.78
N PHE A 117 0.65 -9.46 7.29
CA PHE A 117 -0.13 -10.39 8.08
C PHE A 117 0.47 -11.79 7.97
N ASN A 118 0.33 -12.60 9.01
CA ASN A 118 0.62 -14.03 8.92
C ASN A 118 -0.60 -14.80 8.37
N ARG A 119 -0.47 -16.12 8.21
CA ARG A 119 -1.57 -16.99 7.72
C ARG A 119 -2.82 -17.01 8.60
N LYS A 120 -2.74 -16.53 9.85
CA LYS A 120 -3.89 -16.39 10.76
C LYS A 120 -4.59 -15.02 10.61
N GLY A 121 -4.11 -14.15 9.72
CA GLY A 121 -4.61 -12.79 9.56
C GLY A 121 -4.09 -11.83 10.64
N ASP A 122 -3.06 -12.18 11.39
CA ASP A 122 -2.49 -11.33 12.44
C ASP A 122 -1.35 -10.48 11.91
N PHE A 123 -1.35 -9.19 12.27
CA PHE A 123 -0.27 -8.28 11.96
C PHE A 123 1.01 -8.77 12.63
N ASN A 124 2.10 -8.88 11.86
CA ASN A 124 3.31 -9.59 12.30
C ASN A 124 4.61 -8.81 12.16
N LEU A 125 4.56 -7.50 11.84
CA LEU A 125 5.78 -6.69 11.76
C LEU A 125 6.29 -6.28 13.16
N PRO A 126 7.61 -6.08 13.29
CA PRO A 126 8.20 -5.49 14.49
C PRO A 126 8.00 -3.97 14.49
N VAL A 127 8.29 -3.36 15.65
CA VAL A 127 8.34 -1.90 15.80
C VAL A 127 9.41 -1.31 14.87
N GLY A 128 9.08 -0.17 14.27
CA GLY A 128 9.96 0.63 13.43
C GLY A 128 10.79 1.63 14.21
N LYS A 129 11.44 2.54 13.48
CA LYS A 129 12.30 3.59 14.04
C LYS A 129 11.62 4.94 14.17
N ARG A 130 10.39 5.07 13.64
CA ARG A 130 9.64 6.33 13.51
C ARG A 130 8.44 6.32 14.43
N ASP A 131 7.93 7.51 14.68
CA ASP A 131 6.72 7.81 15.44
C ASP A 131 5.85 8.83 14.70
N PHE A 132 4.81 9.33 15.37
CA PHE A 132 3.84 10.26 14.80
C PHE A 132 4.29 11.73 14.82
N ASN A 133 5.37 12.02 14.10
CA ASN A 133 6.00 13.34 14.02
C ASN A 133 5.21 14.38 13.17
N SER A 134 5.69 15.63 13.19
CA SER A 134 5.08 16.78 12.49
C SER A 134 4.88 16.56 10.98
N SER A 135 5.84 15.94 10.29
CA SER A 135 5.73 15.64 8.86
C SER A 135 4.60 14.66 8.60
N LEU A 136 4.47 13.61 9.41
CA LEU A 136 3.44 12.60 9.22
C LEU A 136 2.04 13.15 9.54
N ARG A 137 1.93 13.99 10.56
CA ARG A 137 0.70 14.74 10.90
C ARG A 137 0.23 15.61 9.74
N LYS A 138 1.14 16.35 9.08
CA LYS A 138 0.83 17.16 7.89
C LYS A 138 0.37 16.30 6.71
N LYS A 139 1.06 15.17 6.47
CA LYS A 139 0.68 14.21 5.41
C LYS A 139 -0.71 13.63 5.66
N LEU A 140 -1.03 13.23 6.88
CA LEU A 140 -2.35 12.71 7.24
C LEU A 140 -3.44 13.76 7.01
N ARG A 141 -3.23 15.01 7.43
CA ARG A 141 -4.17 16.12 7.17
C ARG A 141 -4.42 16.28 5.67
N SER A 142 -3.35 16.39 4.88
CA SER A 142 -3.50 16.52 3.42
C SER A 142 -4.14 15.29 2.76
N PHE A 143 -3.92 14.10 3.30
CA PHE A 143 -4.49 12.87 2.76
C PHE A 143 -6.00 12.81 2.99
N ILE A 144 -6.48 13.09 4.21
CA ILE A 144 -7.91 13.11 4.55
C ILE A 144 -8.70 14.02 3.61
N GLU A 145 -8.18 15.22 3.33
CA GLU A 145 -8.84 16.17 2.42
C GLU A 145 -8.91 15.65 0.97
N ARG A 146 -7.85 14.98 0.50
CA ARG A 146 -7.76 14.49 -0.89
C ARG A 146 -8.66 13.28 -1.16
N ILE A 147 -8.89 12.43 -0.16
CA ILE A 147 -9.61 11.17 -0.37
C ILE A 147 -11.14 11.28 -0.28
N LYS A 148 -11.69 12.47 0.04
CA LYS A 148 -13.15 12.65 0.22
C LYS A 148 -13.98 12.24 -1.00
N ASN A 149 -13.43 12.41 -2.21
CA ASN A 149 -14.10 12.08 -3.48
C ASN A 149 -13.61 10.75 -4.09
N ILE A 150 -12.96 9.90 -3.31
CA ILE A 150 -12.41 8.60 -3.76
C ILE A 150 -13.23 7.47 -3.15
N TYR A 151 -13.56 6.46 -3.95
CA TYR A 151 -14.27 5.28 -3.51
C TYR A 151 -13.28 4.14 -3.25
N PHE A 152 -13.16 3.69 -2.01
CA PHE A 152 -12.32 2.54 -1.66
C PHE A 152 -13.15 1.26 -1.61
N ILE A 153 -12.80 0.28 -2.45
CA ILE A 153 -13.57 -0.95 -2.63
C ILE A 153 -12.67 -2.16 -2.35
N CYS A 154 -13.13 -3.03 -1.45
CA CYS A 154 -12.44 -4.28 -1.14
C CYS A 154 -12.88 -5.35 -2.13
N LYS A 155 -12.04 -5.64 -3.13
CA LYS A 155 -12.37 -6.60 -4.18
C LYS A 155 -11.12 -7.18 -4.82
N ASP A 156 -11.16 -8.47 -5.16
CA ASP A 156 -10.15 -9.05 -6.06
C ASP A 156 -10.45 -8.64 -7.51
N PHE A 157 -9.41 -8.41 -8.31
CA PHE A 157 -9.57 -7.98 -9.70
C PHE A 157 -10.43 -8.96 -10.52
N ARG A 158 -10.37 -10.26 -10.20
CA ARG A 158 -11.16 -11.31 -10.86
C ARG A 158 -12.67 -11.14 -10.69
N GLN A 159 -13.08 -10.42 -9.65
CA GLN A 159 -14.48 -10.21 -9.34
C GLN A 159 -15.01 -8.91 -9.97
N LEU A 160 -14.18 -8.14 -10.68
CA LEU A 160 -14.63 -6.93 -11.36
C LEU A 160 -15.52 -7.27 -12.56
N ASP A 161 -16.63 -6.54 -12.68
CA ASP A 161 -17.55 -6.71 -13.79
C ASP A 161 -17.05 -5.89 -14.98
N ILE A 162 -16.45 -6.60 -15.95
CA ILE A 162 -15.87 -6.00 -17.15
C ILE A 162 -16.96 -5.29 -17.98
N LYS A 163 -18.19 -5.80 -18.02
CA LYS A 163 -19.29 -5.16 -18.78
C LYS A 163 -19.72 -3.85 -18.13
N ALA A 164 -19.74 -3.80 -16.80
CA ALA A 164 -19.98 -2.55 -16.08
C ALA A 164 -18.85 -1.53 -16.32
N LEU A 165 -17.59 -1.97 -16.22
CA LEU A 165 -16.42 -1.10 -16.48
C LEU A 165 -16.46 -0.51 -17.90
N ALA A 166 -16.80 -1.32 -18.91
CA ALA A 166 -16.95 -0.85 -20.29
C ALA A 166 -18.09 0.19 -20.42
N LYS A 167 -19.24 -0.07 -19.80
CA LYS A 167 -20.38 0.86 -19.79
C LYS A 167 -20.05 2.20 -19.14
N ASP A 168 -19.21 2.19 -18.11
CA ASP A 168 -18.76 3.39 -17.40
C ASP A 168 -17.66 4.16 -18.13
N ASN A 169 -17.25 3.71 -19.33
CA ASN A 169 -16.12 4.27 -20.08
C ASN A 169 -14.87 4.37 -19.19
N ALA A 170 -14.59 3.29 -18.45
CA ALA A 170 -13.54 3.23 -17.46
C ALA A 170 -12.14 3.34 -18.10
N PHE A 171 -11.23 3.97 -17.36
CA PHE A 171 -9.79 3.83 -17.56
C PHE A 171 -9.19 3.10 -16.36
N LEU A 172 -8.49 2.00 -16.60
CA LEU A 172 -7.87 1.19 -15.56
C LEU A 172 -6.37 1.51 -15.45
N TYR A 173 -5.91 1.90 -14.27
CA TYR A 173 -4.50 1.83 -13.93
C TYR A 173 -4.26 0.59 -13.06
N LEU A 174 -3.24 -0.20 -13.39
CA LEU A 174 -2.96 -1.46 -12.73
C LEU A 174 -1.50 -1.51 -12.30
N ASP A 175 -1.28 -1.78 -11.01
CA ASP A 175 0.05 -1.91 -10.41
C ASP A 175 0.09 -3.16 -9.50
N PRO A 176 -0.01 -4.37 -10.08
CA PRO A 176 -0.04 -5.61 -9.31
C PRO A 176 1.31 -5.86 -8.63
N PRO A 177 1.38 -6.79 -7.66
CA PRO A 177 2.66 -7.30 -7.17
C PRO A 177 3.50 -7.88 -8.33
N TYR A 178 4.78 -7.52 -8.43
CA TYR A 178 5.64 -7.95 -9.55
C TYR A 178 6.28 -9.30 -9.27
N ILE A 179 6.08 -10.29 -10.14
CA ILE A 179 6.62 -11.65 -9.95
C ILE A 179 8.15 -11.70 -9.83
N LEU A 180 8.88 -10.82 -10.54
CA LEU A 180 10.34 -10.71 -10.46
C LEU A 180 10.85 -9.89 -9.25
N GLY A 181 9.94 -9.34 -8.44
CA GLY A 181 10.27 -8.49 -7.29
C GLY A 181 10.50 -9.27 -6.00
N THR A 182 11.40 -8.78 -5.16
CA THR A 182 11.58 -9.20 -3.75
C THR A 182 10.68 -8.39 -2.81
N ALA A 183 9.42 -8.13 -3.21
CA ALA A 183 8.48 -7.36 -2.40
C ALA A 183 7.83 -8.25 -1.32
N THR A 184 7.49 -7.66 -0.18
CA THR A 184 6.80 -8.33 0.93
C THR A 184 5.46 -8.96 0.52
N TYR A 185 4.86 -8.49 -0.57
CA TYR A 185 3.62 -9.02 -1.16
C TYR A 185 3.80 -10.32 -1.95
N ASN A 186 5.03 -10.75 -2.21
CA ASN A 186 5.35 -12.04 -2.84
C ASN A 186 5.77 -13.11 -1.81
N GLU A 187 5.99 -12.71 -0.56
CA GLU A 187 6.37 -13.63 0.51
C GLU A 187 5.14 -14.42 1.03
N ASN A 188 5.35 -15.68 1.44
CA ASN A 188 4.36 -16.54 2.12
C ASN A 188 3.07 -16.91 1.34
N GLY A 189 3.14 -17.02 0.01
CA GLY A 189 1.98 -17.40 -0.81
C GLY A 189 1.14 -16.20 -1.24
N GLY A 190 1.82 -15.09 -1.53
CA GLY A 190 1.23 -13.89 -2.11
C GLY A 190 0.91 -14.05 -3.59
N TRP A 191 1.38 -13.14 -4.44
CA TRP A 191 1.14 -13.21 -5.89
C TRP A 191 1.87 -14.40 -6.54
N THR A 192 1.12 -15.27 -7.22
CA THR A 192 1.60 -16.51 -7.84
C THR A 192 1.63 -16.43 -9.37
N GLU A 193 2.23 -17.42 -10.04
CA GLU A 193 2.13 -17.54 -11.50
C GLU A 193 0.68 -17.71 -11.98
N GLU A 194 -0.18 -18.34 -11.18
CA GLU A 194 -1.61 -18.44 -11.49
C GLU A 194 -2.30 -17.08 -11.39
N ASP A 195 -1.96 -16.27 -10.38
CA ASP A 195 -2.42 -14.88 -10.29
C ASP A 195 -1.98 -14.05 -11.50
N GLU A 196 -0.73 -14.21 -11.94
CA GLU A 196 -0.23 -13.53 -13.13
C GLU A 196 -1.02 -13.95 -14.39
N ARG A 197 -1.29 -15.25 -14.58
CA ARG A 197 -2.06 -15.75 -15.73
C ARG A 197 -3.50 -15.24 -15.71
N ASP A 198 -4.15 -15.27 -14.55
CA ASP A 198 -5.50 -14.73 -14.39
C ASP A 198 -5.56 -13.23 -14.66
N PHE A 199 -4.54 -12.51 -14.21
CA PHE A 199 -4.41 -11.08 -14.41
C PHE A 199 -4.25 -10.71 -15.90
N LEU A 200 -3.36 -11.39 -16.61
CA LEU A 200 -3.18 -11.18 -18.05
C LEU A 200 -4.43 -11.60 -18.86
N SER A 201 -5.16 -12.62 -18.41
CA SER A 201 -6.45 -13.03 -18.98
C SER A 201 -7.54 -11.97 -18.75
N PHE A 202 -7.60 -11.37 -17.56
CA PHE A 202 -8.48 -10.25 -17.24
C PHE A 202 -8.21 -9.05 -18.14
N LEU A 203 -6.95 -8.67 -18.35
CA LEU A 203 -6.58 -7.57 -19.23
C LEU A 203 -6.95 -7.82 -20.70
N LYS A 204 -6.77 -9.05 -21.20
CA LYS A 204 -7.23 -9.41 -22.56
C LYS A 204 -8.73 -9.23 -22.72
N LYS A 205 -9.52 -9.61 -21.71
CA LYS A 205 -10.98 -9.40 -21.73
C LYS A 205 -11.34 -7.92 -21.68
N CYS A 206 -10.61 -7.12 -20.91
CA CYS A 206 -10.80 -5.67 -20.87
C CYS A 206 -10.52 -5.03 -22.24
N ASP A 207 -9.41 -5.41 -22.88
CA ASP A 207 -9.05 -4.95 -24.23
C ASP A 207 -10.12 -5.31 -25.26
N PHE A 208 -10.61 -6.56 -25.24
CA PHE A 208 -11.68 -7.04 -26.12
C PHE A 208 -12.98 -6.22 -25.99
N GLU A 209 -13.30 -5.77 -24.77
CA GLU A 209 -14.45 -4.91 -24.49
C GLU A 209 -14.18 -3.41 -24.75
N GLY A 210 -13.00 -3.07 -25.27
CA GLY A 210 -12.60 -1.70 -25.61
C GLY A 210 -12.22 -0.83 -24.40
N ILE A 211 -11.96 -1.43 -23.24
CA ILE A 211 -11.58 -0.72 -22.03
C ILE A 211 -10.11 -0.32 -22.11
N LYS A 212 -9.84 0.98 -21.89
CA LYS A 212 -8.46 1.49 -21.90
C LYS A 212 -7.79 1.21 -20.56
N PHE A 213 -6.52 0.81 -20.61
CA PHE A 213 -5.74 0.58 -19.40
C PHE A 213 -4.27 0.97 -19.53
N ALA A 214 -3.61 1.15 -18.39
CA ALA A 214 -2.17 1.29 -18.24
C ALA A 214 -1.67 0.33 -17.14
N LEU A 215 -0.64 -0.44 -17.44
CA LEU A 215 -0.03 -1.42 -16.54
C LEU A 215 1.39 -1.01 -16.17
N SER A 216 1.67 -0.92 -14.88
CA SER A 216 3.03 -0.83 -14.33
C SER A 216 3.53 -2.23 -13.99
N ASN A 217 4.74 -2.58 -14.46
CA ASN A 217 5.38 -3.86 -14.15
C ASN A 217 6.90 -3.78 -14.37
N VAL A 218 7.63 -4.82 -13.96
CA VAL A 218 9.07 -4.98 -14.18
C VAL A 218 9.31 -6.10 -15.17
N MET A 219 9.86 -5.73 -16.34
CA MET A 219 10.15 -6.68 -17.42
C MET A 219 11.47 -7.43 -17.20
N VAL A 220 12.48 -6.77 -16.63
CA VAL A 220 13.80 -7.36 -16.35
C VAL A 220 14.27 -6.94 -14.97
N HIS A 221 14.71 -7.89 -14.14
CA HIS A 221 15.27 -7.63 -12.82
C HIS A 221 16.44 -8.57 -12.51
N ASN A 222 17.60 -8.02 -12.13
CA ASN A 222 18.81 -8.79 -11.80
C ASN A 222 19.25 -9.84 -12.85
N GLY A 223 18.90 -9.64 -14.13
CA GLY A 223 19.20 -10.57 -15.23
C GLY A 223 18.06 -11.54 -15.57
N ASP A 224 17.06 -11.67 -14.71
CA ASP A 224 15.86 -12.46 -14.97
C ASP A 224 14.86 -11.63 -15.80
N THR A 225 14.19 -12.28 -16.75
CA THR A 225 13.19 -11.66 -17.64
C THR A 225 11.81 -12.23 -17.39
N HIS A 226 10.79 -11.37 -17.45
CA HIS A 226 9.39 -11.78 -17.31
C HIS A 226 8.84 -12.18 -18.68
N ASP A 227 9.25 -13.36 -19.16
CA ASP A 227 8.97 -13.80 -20.53
C ASP A 227 7.47 -13.89 -20.85
N LEU A 228 6.64 -14.30 -19.88
CA LEU A 228 5.19 -14.37 -20.05
C LEU A 228 4.58 -12.99 -20.35
N LEU A 229 4.94 -11.97 -19.57
CA LEU A 229 4.48 -10.60 -19.78
C LEU A 229 5.02 -10.02 -21.09
N LEU A 230 6.29 -10.27 -21.42
CA LEU A 230 6.89 -9.81 -22.66
C LEU A 230 6.15 -10.38 -23.88
N GLN A 231 5.94 -11.70 -23.91
CA GLN A 231 5.21 -12.35 -24.99
C GLN A 231 3.78 -11.84 -25.08
N TRP A 232 3.11 -11.66 -23.93
CA TRP A 232 1.76 -11.09 -23.88
C TRP A 232 1.69 -9.68 -24.50
N CYS A 233 2.65 -8.80 -24.20
CA CYS A 233 2.69 -7.47 -24.79
C CYS A 233 2.87 -7.52 -26.31
N LEU A 234 3.75 -8.41 -26.80
CA LEU A 234 4.02 -8.58 -28.23
C LEU A 234 2.81 -9.14 -28.98
N ASP A 235 2.18 -10.20 -28.46
CA ASP A 235 1.03 -10.87 -29.08
C ASP A 235 -0.16 -9.94 -29.28
N ASN A 236 -0.32 -8.94 -28.40
CA ASN A 236 -1.44 -8.01 -28.41
C ASN A 236 -1.04 -6.61 -28.94
N SER A 237 0.19 -6.44 -29.42
CA SER A 237 0.71 -5.18 -29.98
C SER A 237 0.52 -3.97 -29.05
N PHE A 238 0.66 -4.16 -27.74
CA PHE A 238 0.53 -3.07 -26.77
C PHE A 238 1.72 -2.11 -26.86
N SER A 239 1.46 -0.82 -26.59
CA SER A 239 2.51 0.18 -26.49
C SER A 239 3.30 0.01 -25.21
N ILE A 240 4.61 -0.21 -25.32
CA ILE A 240 5.52 -0.37 -24.19
C ILE A 240 6.33 0.92 -24.00
N HIS A 241 6.27 1.49 -22.80
CA HIS A 241 7.06 2.65 -22.42
C HIS A 241 8.11 2.24 -21.37
N TYR A 242 9.38 2.24 -21.77
CA TYR A 242 10.47 1.86 -20.87
C TYR A 242 10.85 3.00 -19.92
N LEU A 243 10.74 2.74 -18.62
CA LEU A 243 11.25 3.62 -17.57
C LEU A 243 12.50 2.97 -16.96
N ILE A 244 13.68 3.40 -17.41
CA ILE A 244 14.96 2.86 -16.90
C ILE A 244 15.31 3.56 -15.60
N HIS A 245 15.37 2.82 -14.49
CA HIS A 245 15.72 3.35 -13.18
C HIS A 245 16.88 2.54 -12.57
N SER A 246 17.99 3.21 -12.27
CA SER A 246 19.12 2.59 -11.55
C SER A 246 18.98 2.79 -10.05
N TYR A 247 18.54 1.75 -9.33
CA TYR A 247 18.49 1.77 -7.85
C TYR A 247 19.87 1.50 -7.22
N ASN A 248 20.88 2.31 -7.56
CA ASN A 248 22.24 2.16 -7.02
C ASN A 248 22.31 2.36 -5.49
N ASN A 249 21.29 2.98 -4.88
CA ASN A 249 21.25 3.31 -3.45
C ASN A 249 20.20 2.52 -2.63
N ALA A 250 19.51 1.52 -3.20
CA ALA A 250 18.40 0.83 -2.51
C ALA A 250 18.78 -0.48 -1.79
N ASN A 251 20.01 -0.97 -1.92
CA ASN A 251 20.43 -2.24 -1.33
C ASN A 251 21.39 -2.03 -0.14
N TYR A 252 20.85 -2.02 1.09
CA TYR A 252 21.67 -2.10 2.32
C TYR A 252 22.20 -3.52 2.60
N GLN A 253 21.86 -4.53 1.79
CA GLN A 253 22.32 -5.92 1.98
C GLN A 253 22.52 -6.67 0.66
N LYS A 254 23.49 -6.26 -0.17
CA LYS A 254 24.16 -7.20 -1.08
C LYS A 254 25.65 -7.19 -0.77
N LYS A 255 26.10 -8.16 0.02
CA LYS A 255 27.52 -8.54 0.00
C LYS A 255 27.80 -9.04 -1.40
N LYS A 256 28.58 -8.28 -2.17
CA LYS A 256 29.25 -8.81 -3.37
C LYS A 256 30.19 -9.89 -2.87
N ASN A 257 29.85 -11.16 -3.11
CA ASN A 257 30.89 -12.17 -3.19
C ASN A 257 31.55 -11.95 -4.54
N GLY A 258 32.84 -11.60 -4.51
CA GLY A 258 33.70 -11.51 -5.68
C GLY A 258 34.05 -12.88 -6.23
#